data_AF-A0A2S3QX09-F1
#
_entry.id   AF-A0A2S3QX09-F1
#
_cell.length_a   1.000
_cell.length_b   1.000
_cell.length_c   1.000
_cell.angle_alpha   90.00
_cell.angle_beta   90.00
_cell.angle_gamma   90.00
#
_symmetry.space_group_name_H-M   'P 1'
#
loop_
_entity.id
_entity.type
_entity.pdbx_description
1 polymer ?
#
loop_
_entity_poly.entity_id
_entity_poly.type
_entity_poly.pdbx_seq_one_letter_code
_entity_poly.pdbx_strand_id
1 'polypeptide(L)'
;MSSKINWLVAHTSPGALVLQQWLTENGVSYSLAQKYAQNGWLKKLSSGVYYRPNAQGDIKPTWVDAIQALDVQLGVSVHLAGLSSLTHQGLSHYLQLNKEQVWICVKNKSSLPKWFREFPYQNWFYCGNHKLEVNPEKDLKRITVKEKELTVSCAELAAYEVVDGIGKLISFEHVAELFQGLVNLSPRKVQDILERSSSVQANRIFLFLGRYYDHQWVNRVDETRIKLGAGKRQVVEKGRFDERYQITVPEILSVKKGEQHNG
;
A
#
# COMPACT_ATOMS: atom_id res chain seq x y z
N MET A 1 39.07 -14.14 0.37
CA MET A 1 38.14 -13.41 1.26
C MET A 1 37.70 -12.05 0.71
N SER A 2 38.52 -11.36 -0.10
CA SER A 2 38.21 -10.06 -0.72
C SER A 2 37.06 -10.07 -1.73
N SER A 3 36.87 -11.14 -2.52
CA SER A 3 35.84 -11.15 -3.57
C SER A 3 34.41 -11.09 -3.03
N LYS A 4 34.09 -11.86 -1.97
CA LYS A 4 32.73 -11.93 -1.39
C LYS A 4 32.33 -10.66 -0.64
N ILE A 5 33.31 -9.99 -0.01
CA ILE A 5 33.04 -8.73 0.68
C ILE A 5 32.89 -7.59 -0.32
N ASN A 6 33.69 -7.58 -1.40
CA ASN A 6 33.52 -6.64 -2.50
C ASN A 6 32.16 -6.84 -3.19
N TRP A 7 31.72 -8.10 -3.34
CA TRP A 7 30.38 -8.41 -3.83
C TRP A 7 29.30 -7.83 -2.90
N LEU A 8 29.37 -8.07 -1.59
CA LEU A 8 28.44 -7.47 -0.62
C LEU A 8 28.43 -5.94 -0.74
N VAL A 9 29.61 -5.33 -0.87
CA VAL A 9 29.78 -3.89 -0.99
C VAL A 9 29.12 -3.33 -2.24
N ALA A 10 29.23 -4.04 -3.36
CA ALA A 10 28.67 -3.65 -4.66
C ALA A 10 27.16 -3.84 -4.76
N HIS A 11 26.57 -4.76 -3.99
CA HIS A 11 25.14 -5.12 -4.09
C HIS A 11 24.27 -4.63 -2.94
N THR A 12 24.84 -3.86 -2.02
CA THR A 12 24.10 -3.27 -0.91
C THR A 12 24.49 -1.81 -0.72
N SER A 13 23.66 -1.03 -0.06
CA SER A 13 23.96 0.33 0.39
C SER A 13 23.83 0.40 1.92
N PRO A 14 24.44 1.39 2.60
CA PRO A 14 24.18 1.61 4.01
C PRO A 14 22.66 1.73 4.29
N GLY A 15 22.19 1.04 5.33
CA GLY A 15 20.76 0.90 5.66
C GLY A 15 20.07 -0.30 5.00
N ALA A 16 20.61 -0.85 3.91
CA ALA A 16 19.99 -1.98 3.23
C ALA A 16 19.92 -3.22 4.13
N LEU A 17 18.75 -3.86 4.17
CA LEU A 17 18.60 -5.18 4.78
C LEU A 17 19.27 -6.24 3.93
N VAL A 18 19.84 -7.24 4.61
CA VAL A 18 20.59 -8.33 4.03
C VAL A 18 20.14 -9.62 4.70
N LEU A 19 19.45 -10.47 3.94
CA LEU A 19 18.89 -11.72 4.44
C LEU A 19 19.91 -12.84 4.30
N GLN A 20 19.96 -13.72 5.28
CA GLN A 20 20.88 -14.85 5.28
C GLN A 20 20.64 -15.80 4.10
N GLN A 21 19.38 -15.96 3.67
CA GLN A 21 19.05 -16.73 2.48
C GLN A 21 19.76 -16.17 1.24
N TRP A 22 19.61 -14.87 0.98
CA TRP A 22 20.23 -14.17 -0.14
C TRP A 22 21.76 -14.18 -0.07
N LEU A 23 22.34 -14.04 1.12
CA LEU A 23 23.78 -14.21 1.33
C LEU A 23 24.24 -15.62 0.92
N THR A 24 23.49 -16.65 1.32
CA THR A 24 23.84 -18.05 1.05
C THR A 24 23.76 -18.37 -0.45
N GLU A 25 22.71 -17.88 -1.12
CA GLU A 25 22.54 -17.97 -2.59
C GLU A 25 23.71 -17.32 -3.34
N ASN A 26 24.35 -16.31 -2.75
CA ASN A 26 25.52 -15.62 -3.31
C ASN A 26 26.85 -16.08 -2.67
N GLY A 27 26.87 -17.27 -2.08
CA GLY A 27 28.09 -17.95 -1.61
C GLY A 27 28.65 -17.43 -0.27
N VAL A 28 27.90 -16.61 0.47
CA VAL A 28 28.25 -16.15 1.83
C VAL A 28 27.57 -17.07 2.85
N SER A 29 28.33 -17.98 3.45
CA SER A 29 27.85 -18.91 4.48
C SER A 29 27.44 -18.19 5.77
N TYR A 30 26.68 -18.87 6.63
CA TYR A 30 26.33 -18.38 7.98
C TYR A 30 27.56 -17.99 8.80
N SER A 31 28.62 -18.81 8.77
CA SER A 31 29.87 -18.52 9.49
C SER A 31 30.58 -17.28 8.94
N LEU A 32 30.52 -17.04 7.62
CA LEU A 32 31.09 -15.85 7.02
C LEU A 32 30.23 -14.60 7.30
N ALA A 33 28.91 -14.72 7.26
CA ALA A 33 27.99 -13.65 7.66
C ALA A 33 28.19 -13.26 9.13
N GLN A 34 28.43 -14.23 10.01
CA GLN A 34 28.78 -13.97 11.41
C GLN A 34 30.13 -13.23 11.55
N LYS A 35 31.15 -13.62 10.76
CA LYS A 35 32.42 -12.86 10.70
C LYS A 35 32.22 -11.44 10.19
N TYR A 36 31.36 -11.24 9.18
CA TYR A 36 30.99 -9.89 8.70
C TYR A 36 30.30 -9.08 9.79
N ALA A 37 29.44 -9.71 10.59
CA ALA A 37 28.80 -9.05 11.73
C ALA A 37 29.81 -8.67 12.84
N GLN A 38 30.75 -9.57 13.17
CA GLN A 38 31.80 -9.33 14.16
C GLN A 38 32.76 -8.20 13.73
N ASN A 39 33.09 -8.16 12.44
CA ASN A 39 34.02 -7.18 11.88
C ASN A 39 33.33 -5.88 11.42
N GLY A 40 32.05 -5.67 11.77
CA GLY A 40 31.32 -4.42 11.53
C GLY A 40 30.79 -4.20 10.11
N TRP A 41 30.96 -5.15 9.19
CA TRP A 41 30.42 -5.06 7.83
C TRP A 41 28.90 -5.27 7.77
N LEU A 42 28.35 -5.97 8.76
CA LEU A 42 26.92 -6.18 8.95
C LEU A 42 26.56 -5.91 10.41
N LYS A 43 25.32 -5.49 10.66
CA LYS A 43 24.73 -5.49 12.00
C LYS A 43 23.52 -6.41 12.02
N LYS A 44 23.38 -7.19 13.09
CA LYS A 44 22.27 -8.14 13.24
C LYS A 44 21.00 -7.38 13.65
N LEU A 45 19.90 -7.60 12.92
CA LEU A 45 18.57 -7.11 13.27
C LEU A 45 17.78 -8.20 14.02
N SER A 46 17.78 -9.43 13.48
CA SER A 46 17.15 -10.60 14.08
C SER A 46 17.83 -11.88 13.59
N SER A 47 17.28 -13.06 13.88
CA SER A 47 17.88 -14.31 13.41
C SER A 47 17.85 -14.40 11.89
N GLY A 48 19.02 -14.49 11.26
CA GLY A 48 19.15 -14.56 9.80
C GLY A 48 18.86 -13.26 9.05
N VAL A 49 18.74 -12.12 9.77
CA VAL A 49 18.46 -10.81 9.18
C VAL A 49 19.50 -9.82 9.68
N TYR A 50 20.18 -9.22 8.71
CA TYR A 50 21.23 -8.23 8.93
C TYR A 50 20.87 -6.93 8.21
N TYR A 51 21.61 -5.87 8.52
CA TYR A 51 21.65 -4.66 7.71
C TYR A 51 23.07 -4.19 7.56
N ARG A 52 23.36 -3.47 6.48
CA ARG A 52 24.66 -2.86 6.26
C ARG A 52 24.75 -1.51 6.99
N PRO A 53 25.66 -1.31 7.95
CA PRO A 53 25.88 -0.01 8.55
C PRO A 53 26.68 0.91 7.62
N ASN A 54 26.65 2.22 7.88
CA ASN A 54 27.68 3.15 7.42
C ASN A 54 28.89 3.14 8.37
N ALA A 55 29.91 3.94 8.06
CA ALA A 55 31.13 4.06 8.87
C ALA A 55 30.86 4.49 10.31
N GLN A 56 29.86 5.37 10.52
CA GLN A 56 29.46 5.88 11.83
C GLN A 56 28.55 4.90 12.60
N GLY A 57 27.92 3.97 11.89
CA GLY A 57 27.06 2.94 12.46
C GLY A 57 25.71 3.42 12.98
N ASP A 58 25.28 4.62 12.62
CA ASP A 58 24.05 5.30 13.04
C ASP A 58 22.87 5.10 12.06
N ILE A 59 23.14 4.73 10.81
CA ILE A 59 22.09 4.40 9.84
C ILE A 59 21.41 3.09 10.21
N LYS A 60 20.07 3.15 10.35
CA LYS A 60 19.18 2.01 10.57
C LYS A 60 18.34 1.73 9.32
N PRO A 61 17.97 0.46 9.08
CA PRO A 61 17.06 0.11 7.99
C PRO A 61 15.68 0.74 8.21
N THR A 62 15.07 1.20 7.13
CA THR A 62 13.73 1.77 7.07
C THR A 62 12.72 0.75 6.54
N TRP A 63 11.43 1.10 6.53
CA TRP A 63 10.41 0.25 5.90
C TRP A 63 10.64 0.05 4.39
N VAL A 64 11.27 1.02 3.71
CA VAL A 64 11.62 0.92 2.29
C VAL A 64 12.62 -0.21 2.08
N ASP A 65 13.62 -0.31 2.96
CA ASP A 65 14.60 -1.40 2.97
C ASP A 65 13.94 -2.75 3.23
N ALA A 66 12.92 -2.79 4.10
CA ALA A 66 12.15 -4.00 4.39
C ALA A 66 11.35 -4.50 3.19
N ILE A 67 10.64 -3.62 2.49
CA ILE A 67 9.88 -3.98 1.29
C ILE A 67 10.84 -4.41 0.18
N GLN A 68 11.93 -3.67 -0.04
CA GLN A 68 12.92 -4.02 -1.06
C GLN A 68 13.53 -5.40 -0.79
N ALA A 69 13.85 -5.73 0.46
CA ALA A 69 14.38 -7.05 0.80
C ALA A 69 13.36 -8.17 0.56
N LEU A 70 12.08 -7.96 0.83
CA LEU A 70 11.05 -8.96 0.48
C LEU A 70 10.96 -9.21 -1.02
N ASP A 71 10.90 -8.13 -1.81
CA ASP A 71 10.74 -8.22 -3.27
C ASP A 71 12.00 -8.78 -3.93
N VAL A 72 13.15 -8.15 -3.70
CA VAL A 72 14.41 -8.45 -4.40
C VAL A 72 15.09 -9.72 -3.87
N GLN A 73 15.06 -9.97 -2.56
CA GLN A 73 15.83 -11.07 -1.96
C GLN A 73 15.00 -12.33 -1.69
N LEU A 74 13.68 -12.22 -1.51
CA LEU A 74 12.80 -13.37 -1.28
C LEU A 74 11.83 -13.65 -2.44
N GLY A 75 11.76 -12.77 -3.44
CA GLY A 75 10.81 -12.90 -4.55
C GLY A 75 9.34 -12.84 -4.10
N VAL A 76 9.06 -12.24 -2.93
CA VAL A 76 7.70 -12.12 -2.42
C VAL A 76 7.03 -10.95 -3.13
N SER A 77 5.96 -11.23 -3.88
CA SER A 77 5.15 -10.19 -4.52
C SER A 77 4.43 -9.35 -3.46
N VAL A 78 5.07 -8.25 -3.09
CA VAL A 78 4.58 -7.21 -2.19
C VAL A 78 4.63 -5.88 -2.93
N HIS A 79 3.62 -5.04 -2.70
CA HIS A 79 3.62 -3.68 -3.24
C HIS A 79 3.07 -2.70 -2.21
N LEU A 80 3.47 -1.44 -2.35
CA LEU A 80 2.88 -0.33 -1.61
C LEU A 80 1.46 -0.10 -2.11
N ALA A 81 0.51 -0.03 -1.20
CA ALA A 81 -0.91 -0.06 -1.51
C ALA A 81 -1.65 1.12 -0.85
N GLY A 82 -2.91 1.30 -1.21
CA GLY A 82 -3.84 2.23 -0.58
C GLY A 82 -3.26 3.62 -0.34
N LEU A 83 -3.39 4.12 0.89
CA LEU A 83 -2.99 5.48 1.25
C LEU A 83 -1.50 5.73 1.02
N SER A 84 -0.63 4.78 1.37
CA SER A 84 0.81 4.94 1.14
C SER A 84 1.15 5.05 -0.33
N SER A 85 0.49 4.27 -1.19
CA SER A 85 0.69 4.38 -2.64
C SER A 85 0.26 5.74 -3.17
N LEU A 86 -0.89 6.26 -2.72
CA LEU A 86 -1.37 7.58 -3.14
C LEU A 86 -0.46 8.71 -2.65
N THR A 87 0.01 8.65 -1.40
CA THR A 87 0.93 9.65 -0.83
C THR A 87 2.24 9.72 -1.62
N HIS A 88 2.87 8.57 -1.89
CA HIS A 88 4.13 8.54 -2.65
C HIS A 88 3.96 8.84 -4.15
N GLN A 89 2.72 8.90 -4.64
CA GLN A 89 2.38 9.39 -5.98
C GLN A 89 1.96 10.87 -6.00
N GLY A 90 1.99 11.57 -4.85
CA GLY A 90 1.58 12.97 -4.75
C GLY A 90 0.06 13.19 -4.83
N LEU A 91 -0.73 12.14 -4.60
CA LEU A 91 -2.19 12.14 -4.68
C LEU A 91 -2.88 12.16 -3.31
N SER A 92 -2.12 12.36 -2.24
CA SER A 92 -2.63 12.56 -0.89
C SER A 92 -2.00 13.81 -0.28
N HIS A 93 -2.82 14.66 0.29
CA HIS A 93 -2.39 15.86 1.02
C HIS A 93 -2.15 15.58 2.52
N TYR A 94 -2.32 14.32 2.95
CA TYR A 94 -2.17 13.95 4.35
C TYR A 94 -0.72 13.57 4.66
N LEU A 95 0.02 14.53 5.22
CA LEU A 95 1.31 14.30 5.86
C LEU A 95 1.06 13.69 7.25
N GLN A 96 1.44 12.43 7.44
CA GLN A 96 1.34 11.79 8.75
C GLN A 96 2.37 12.41 9.70
N LEU A 97 1.89 13.18 10.68
CA LEU A 97 2.73 13.93 11.63
C LEU A 97 3.52 13.05 12.62
N ASN A 98 3.23 11.74 12.71
CA ASN A 98 3.82 10.83 13.71
C ASN A 98 4.71 9.75 13.07
N LYS A 99 4.15 8.53 12.89
CA LYS A 99 4.82 7.38 12.28
C LYS A 99 4.09 7.01 11.00
N GLU A 100 4.86 6.85 9.92
CA GLU A 100 4.34 6.45 8.63
C GLU A 100 3.68 5.06 8.75
N GLN A 101 2.35 5.03 8.74
CA GLN A 101 1.55 3.82 8.58
C GLN A 101 1.70 3.38 7.13
N VAL A 102 2.42 2.27 6.94
CA VAL A 102 2.75 1.79 5.60
C VAL A 102 1.75 0.72 5.18
N TRP A 103 0.94 1.09 4.20
CA TRP A 103 -0.05 0.23 3.57
C TRP A 103 0.65 -0.63 2.53
N ILE A 104 0.52 -1.94 2.69
CA ILE A 104 1.06 -2.93 1.77
C ILE A 104 -0.02 -3.92 1.37
N CYS A 105 0.08 -4.45 0.17
CA CYS A 105 -0.73 -5.57 -0.26
C CYS A 105 0.18 -6.76 -0.58
N VAL A 106 -0.26 -7.93 -0.11
CA VAL A 106 0.35 -9.23 -0.37
C VAL A 106 -0.75 -10.25 -0.63
N LYS A 107 -0.50 -11.22 -1.52
CA LYS A 107 -1.48 -12.27 -1.82
C LYS A 107 -1.85 -13.09 -0.58
N ASN A 108 -0.89 -13.36 0.30
CA ASN A 108 -1.12 -14.10 1.53
C ASN A 108 -0.27 -13.54 2.67
N LYS A 109 -0.89 -13.03 3.74
CA LYS A 109 -0.17 -12.50 4.90
C LYS A 109 0.71 -13.54 5.60
N SER A 110 0.36 -14.83 5.52
CA SER A 110 1.16 -15.90 6.11
C SER A 110 2.47 -16.19 5.35
N SER A 111 2.59 -15.75 4.09
CA SER A 111 3.86 -15.84 3.35
C SER A 111 4.91 -14.84 3.85
N LEU A 112 4.51 -13.88 4.68
CA LEU A 112 5.43 -12.88 5.21
C LEU A 112 6.27 -13.44 6.36
N PRO A 113 7.61 -13.33 6.27
CA PRO A 113 8.50 -13.82 7.30
C PRO A 113 8.29 -13.04 8.61
N LYS A 114 8.54 -13.71 9.73
CA LYS A 114 8.34 -13.15 11.07
C LYS A 114 9.09 -11.83 11.27
N TRP A 115 10.34 -11.75 10.80
CA TRP A 115 11.16 -10.54 10.92
C TRP A 115 10.54 -9.31 10.25
N PHE A 116 9.78 -9.50 9.16
CA PHE A 116 9.12 -8.41 8.47
C PHE A 116 7.86 -7.99 9.21
N ARG A 117 7.05 -8.96 9.67
CA ARG A 117 5.84 -8.69 10.45
C ARG A 117 6.14 -7.99 11.77
N GLU A 118 7.29 -8.27 12.37
CA GLU A 118 7.79 -7.68 13.62
C GLU A 118 8.87 -6.62 13.38
N PHE A 119 8.91 -6.03 12.18
CA PHE A 119 9.96 -5.07 11.83
C PHE A 119 9.97 -3.88 12.80
N PRO A 120 11.12 -3.51 13.38
CA PRO A 120 11.16 -2.53 14.45
C PRO A 120 10.57 -1.18 14.05
N TYR A 121 9.74 -0.62 14.95
CA TYR A 121 9.15 0.72 14.84
C TYR A 121 8.22 0.92 13.63
N GLN A 122 7.86 -0.13 12.90
CA GLN A 122 6.97 -0.06 11.73
C GLN A 122 5.65 -0.78 11.98
N ASN A 123 4.55 -0.05 11.78
CA ASN A 123 3.20 -0.62 11.78
C ASN A 123 2.75 -0.84 10.33
N TRP A 124 2.50 -2.10 9.96
CA TRP A 124 2.06 -2.48 8.62
C TRP A 124 0.55 -2.56 8.53
N PHE A 125 -0.02 -1.92 7.52
CA PHE A 125 -1.45 -1.95 7.20
C PHE A 125 -1.63 -2.88 6.00
N TYR A 126 -2.28 -4.02 6.21
CA TYR A 126 -2.40 -5.05 5.20
C TYR A 126 -3.69 -4.89 4.41
N CYS A 127 -3.58 -4.50 3.14
CA CYS A 127 -4.72 -4.42 2.24
C CYS A 127 -5.24 -5.82 1.96
N GLY A 128 -6.52 -6.04 2.25
CA GLY A 128 -7.19 -7.30 2.01
C GLY A 128 -7.76 -7.33 0.60
N ASN A 129 -6.94 -7.42 -0.46
CA ASN A 129 -7.45 -7.53 -1.83
C ASN A 129 -8.10 -8.91 -2.12
N HIS A 130 -8.55 -9.65 -1.09
CA HIS A 130 -9.21 -10.96 -1.22
C HIS A 130 -10.46 -10.96 -2.12
N LYS A 131 -11.06 -9.80 -2.38
CA LYS A 131 -12.24 -9.63 -3.25
C LYS A 131 -11.94 -9.02 -4.62
N LEU A 132 -10.67 -8.72 -4.90
CA LEU A 132 -10.19 -8.17 -6.16
C LEU A 132 -8.92 -8.92 -6.56
N GLU A 133 -8.96 -9.66 -7.67
CA GLU A 133 -7.74 -10.18 -8.24
C GLU A 133 -6.91 -9.00 -8.77
N VAL A 134 -5.64 -8.85 -8.39
CA VAL A 134 -4.80 -7.75 -8.89
C VAL A 134 -4.12 -8.21 -10.18
N ASN A 135 -4.19 -7.41 -11.25
CA ASN A 135 -3.42 -7.62 -12.46
C ASN A 135 -2.11 -6.81 -12.38
N PRO A 136 -0.93 -7.46 -12.22
CA PRO A 136 0.33 -6.76 -12.03
C PRO A 136 0.71 -5.79 -13.17
N GLU A 137 0.33 -6.09 -14.41
CA GLU A 137 0.71 -5.28 -15.58
C GLU A 137 -0.12 -3.98 -15.70
N LYS A 138 -1.39 -4.03 -15.29
CA LYS A 138 -2.32 -2.90 -15.40
C LYS A 138 -2.43 -2.09 -14.12
N ASP A 139 -2.37 -2.79 -12.99
CA ASP A 139 -2.75 -2.26 -11.69
C ASP A 139 -1.53 -1.83 -10.86
N LEU A 140 -0.32 -2.28 -11.22
CA LEU A 140 0.91 -1.93 -10.52
C LEU A 140 1.86 -1.12 -11.41
N LYS A 141 2.72 -0.33 -10.78
CA LYS A 141 3.83 0.37 -11.42
C LYS A 141 5.03 0.47 -10.48
N ARG A 142 6.17 0.88 -11.00
CA ARG A 142 7.37 1.16 -10.20
C ARG A 142 7.55 2.66 -10.01
N ILE A 143 7.93 3.05 -8.79
CA ILE A 143 8.33 4.42 -8.46
C ILE A 143 9.56 4.39 -7.55
N THR A 144 10.32 5.48 -7.56
CA THR A 144 11.44 5.67 -6.63
C THR A 144 10.94 6.27 -5.31
N VAL A 145 11.16 5.56 -4.20
CA VAL A 145 10.93 6.04 -2.83
C VAL A 145 12.23 5.98 -2.06
N LYS A 146 12.70 7.12 -1.54
CA LYS A 146 13.99 7.21 -0.80
C LYS A 146 15.13 6.50 -1.53
N GLU A 147 15.31 6.83 -2.81
CA GLU A 147 16.35 6.28 -3.70
C GLU A 147 16.22 4.77 -4.01
N LYS A 148 15.07 4.16 -3.70
CA LYS A 148 14.81 2.75 -3.97
C LYS A 148 13.59 2.57 -4.84
N GLU A 149 13.72 1.73 -5.86
CA GLU A 149 12.59 1.32 -6.70
C GLU A 149 11.67 0.40 -5.92
N LEU A 150 10.41 0.79 -5.79
CA LEU A 150 9.35 -0.01 -5.19
C LEU A 150 8.21 -0.22 -6.19
N THR A 151 7.60 -1.40 -6.13
CA THR A 151 6.33 -1.68 -6.81
C THR A 151 5.18 -1.09 -5.99
N VAL A 152 4.26 -0.37 -6.63
CA VAL A 152 3.14 0.33 -6.00
C VAL A 152 1.85 0.17 -6.81
N SER A 153 0.70 0.22 -6.14
CA SER A 153 -0.62 0.28 -6.81
C SER A 153 -0.73 1.53 -7.68
N CYS A 154 -1.31 1.43 -8.87
CA CYS A 154 -1.71 2.61 -9.65
C CYS A 154 -2.76 3.42 -8.88
N ALA A 155 -2.99 4.68 -9.28
CA ALA A 155 -3.90 5.57 -8.57
C ALA A 155 -5.31 4.97 -8.40
N GLU A 156 -5.82 4.30 -9.43
CA GLU A 156 -7.14 3.68 -9.42
C GLU A 156 -7.22 2.47 -8.49
N LEU A 157 -6.19 1.60 -8.51
CA LEU A 157 -6.13 0.47 -7.57
C LEU A 157 -5.98 0.97 -6.14
N ALA A 158 -5.11 1.95 -5.91
CA ALA A 158 -4.89 2.51 -4.58
C ALA A 158 -6.16 3.20 -4.03
N ALA A 159 -6.93 3.88 -4.88
CA ALA A 159 -8.23 4.44 -4.54
C ALA A 159 -9.25 3.35 -4.16
N TYR A 160 -9.24 2.21 -4.85
CA TYR A 160 -10.07 1.08 -4.49
C TYR A 160 -9.64 0.45 -3.14
N GLU A 161 -8.34 0.30 -2.92
CA GLU A 161 -7.76 -0.27 -1.70
C GLU A 161 -8.09 0.53 -0.45
N VAL A 162 -8.07 1.87 -0.52
CA VAL A 162 -8.50 2.71 0.61
C VAL A 162 -9.98 2.55 0.90
N VAL A 163 -10.82 2.41 -0.13
CA VAL A 163 -12.25 2.19 0.02
C VAL A 163 -12.55 0.82 0.66
N ASP A 164 -11.90 -0.26 0.22
CA ASP A 164 -12.08 -1.59 0.84
C ASP A 164 -11.52 -1.66 2.27
N GLY A 165 -10.60 -0.74 2.60
CA GLY A 165 -10.05 -0.52 3.93
C GLY A 165 -11.02 0.15 4.92
N ILE A 166 -12.16 0.70 4.47
CA ILE A 166 -13.12 1.38 5.35
C ILE A 166 -13.62 0.43 6.45
N GLY A 167 -13.58 0.91 7.69
CA GLY A 167 -13.99 0.18 8.89
C GLY A 167 -12.97 -0.87 9.38
N LYS A 168 -11.85 -1.04 8.67
CA LYS A 168 -10.76 -1.95 9.04
C LYS A 168 -9.45 -1.21 9.30
N LEU A 169 -9.11 -0.29 8.40
CA LEU A 169 -7.81 0.39 8.31
C LEU A 169 -7.96 1.92 8.30
N ILE A 170 -9.10 2.43 7.85
CA ILE A 170 -9.36 3.86 7.67
C ILE A 170 -10.85 4.15 7.89
N SER A 171 -11.19 5.37 8.32
CA SER A 171 -12.58 5.81 8.46
C SER A 171 -13.17 6.19 7.10
N PHE A 172 -14.50 6.23 7.02
CA PHE A 172 -15.18 6.66 5.79
C PHE A 172 -14.82 8.11 5.47
N GLU A 173 -14.83 8.99 6.47
CA GLU A 173 -14.59 10.42 6.37
C GLU A 173 -13.20 10.70 5.78
N HIS A 174 -12.17 10.01 6.26
CA HIS A 174 -10.81 10.18 5.74
C HIS A 174 -10.70 9.68 4.29
N VAL A 175 -11.39 8.59 3.93
CA VAL A 175 -11.45 8.18 2.51
C VAL A 175 -12.19 9.20 1.67
N ALA A 176 -13.25 9.83 2.18
CA ALA A 176 -13.98 10.87 1.46
C ALA A 176 -13.08 12.10 1.22
N GLU A 177 -12.38 12.59 2.24
CA GLU A 177 -11.41 13.69 2.12
C GLU A 177 -10.33 13.40 1.07
N LEU A 178 -9.79 12.18 1.07
CA LEU A 178 -8.84 11.73 0.05
C LEU A 178 -9.48 11.72 -1.35
N PHE A 179 -10.69 11.17 -1.48
CA PHE A 179 -11.41 11.11 -2.74
C PHE A 179 -11.72 12.48 -3.32
N GLN A 180 -11.84 13.54 -2.51
CA GLN A 180 -12.00 14.90 -3.01
C GLN A 180 -10.87 15.31 -3.98
N GLY A 181 -9.64 14.83 -3.75
CA GLY A 181 -8.46 15.14 -4.57
C GLY A 181 -8.27 14.25 -5.81
N LEU A 182 -9.03 13.15 -5.95
CA LEU A 182 -8.84 12.14 -7.00
C LEU A 182 -9.54 12.51 -8.31
N VAL A 183 -9.30 13.72 -8.82
CA VAL A 183 -9.99 14.28 -10.01
C VAL A 183 -9.57 13.64 -11.34
N ASN A 184 -8.40 12.98 -11.38
CA ASN A 184 -7.74 12.54 -12.63
C ASN A 184 -7.65 11.00 -12.77
N LEU A 185 -8.52 10.23 -12.12
CA LEU A 185 -8.55 8.77 -12.31
C LEU A 185 -8.97 8.42 -13.75
N SER A 186 -8.33 7.40 -14.33
CA SER A 186 -8.69 6.89 -15.65
C SER A 186 -10.01 6.10 -15.59
N PRO A 187 -11.07 6.52 -16.31
CA PRO A 187 -12.34 5.82 -16.31
C PRO A 187 -12.22 4.35 -16.74
N ARG A 188 -11.33 4.07 -17.71
CA ARG A 188 -11.12 2.70 -18.20
C ARG A 188 -10.51 1.79 -17.14
N LYS A 189 -9.55 2.30 -16.36
CA LYS A 189 -8.93 1.54 -15.26
C LYS A 189 -9.90 1.37 -14.10
N VAL A 190 -10.65 2.41 -13.75
CA VAL A 190 -11.72 2.34 -12.76
C VAL A 190 -12.75 1.28 -13.16
N GLN A 191 -13.21 1.27 -14.42
CA GLN A 191 -14.13 0.25 -14.94
C GLN A 191 -13.55 -1.16 -14.77
N ASP A 192 -12.34 -1.41 -15.26
CA ASP A 192 -11.67 -2.72 -15.21
C ASP A 192 -11.54 -3.24 -13.76
N ILE A 193 -11.17 -2.37 -12.81
CA ILE A 193 -11.05 -2.72 -11.38
C ILE A 193 -12.42 -3.05 -10.78
N LEU A 194 -13.43 -2.20 -11.00
CA LEU A 194 -14.74 -2.38 -10.38
C LEU A 194 -15.53 -3.57 -10.95
N GLU A 195 -15.33 -3.90 -12.23
CA GLU A 195 -15.92 -5.10 -12.85
C GLU A 195 -15.36 -6.39 -12.27
N ARG A 196 -14.05 -6.43 -11.99
CA ARG A 196 -13.36 -7.60 -11.41
C ARG A 196 -13.55 -7.70 -9.90
N SER A 197 -13.99 -6.62 -9.25
CA SER A 197 -14.25 -6.62 -7.82
C SER A 197 -15.55 -7.34 -7.45
N SER A 198 -15.42 -8.28 -6.51
CA SER A 198 -16.55 -8.94 -5.86
C SER A 198 -17.05 -8.22 -4.59
N SER A 199 -16.39 -7.13 -4.18
CA SER A 199 -16.74 -6.36 -2.98
C SER A 199 -17.84 -5.34 -3.26
N VAL A 200 -19.09 -5.78 -3.08
CA VAL A 200 -20.29 -4.92 -3.25
C VAL A 200 -20.18 -3.61 -2.46
N GLN A 201 -19.68 -3.67 -1.22
CA GLN A 201 -19.53 -2.50 -0.38
C GLN A 201 -18.49 -1.52 -0.96
N ALA A 202 -17.31 -2.02 -1.37
CA ALA A 202 -16.28 -1.16 -1.92
C ALA A 202 -16.73 -0.53 -3.25
N ASN A 203 -17.36 -1.31 -4.13
CA ASN A 203 -17.89 -0.81 -5.41
C ASN A 203 -18.91 0.32 -5.20
N ARG A 204 -19.86 0.13 -4.27
CA ARG A 204 -20.88 1.14 -3.95
C ARG A 204 -20.27 2.41 -3.38
N ILE A 205 -19.33 2.29 -2.42
CA ILE A 205 -18.69 3.46 -1.81
C ILE A 205 -17.83 4.22 -2.83
N PHE A 206 -17.07 3.51 -3.67
CA PHE A 206 -16.22 4.12 -4.70
C PHE A 206 -17.05 4.99 -5.65
N LEU A 207 -18.15 4.44 -6.16
CA LEU A 207 -19.07 5.13 -7.07
C LEU A 207 -19.85 6.25 -6.35
N PHE A 208 -20.22 6.05 -5.09
CA PHE A 208 -20.81 7.10 -4.25
C PHE A 208 -19.88 8.30 -4.14
N LEU A 209 -18.63 8.10 -3.73
CA LEU A 209 -17.65 9.18 -3.57
C LEU A 209 -17.34 9.86 -4.91
N GLY A 210 -17.20 9.09 -5.99
CA GLY A 210 -17.03 9.62 -7.35
C GLY A 210 -18.13 10.60 -7.74
N ARG A 211 -19.39 10.26 -7.45
CA ARG A 211 -20.55 11.12 -7.76
C ARG A 211 -20.74 12.25 -6.75
N TYR A 212 -20.47 12.01 -5.48
CA TYR A 212 -20.60 13.01 -4.42
C TYR A 212 -19.70 14.22 -4.69
N TYR A 213 -18.47 13.98 -5.15
CA TYR A 213 -17.52 15.02 -5.53
C TYR A 213 -17.62 15.47 -7.00
N ASP A 214 -18.62 15.00 -7.75
CA ASP A 214 -18.84 15.32 -9.18
C ASP A 214 -17.61 15.11 -10.07
N HIS A 215 -16.89 14.01 -9.85
CA HIS A 215 -15.71 13.69 -10.64
C HIS A 215 -16.09 13.32 -12.06
N GLN A 216 -15.50 14.00 -13.05
CA GLN A 216 -15.81 13.78 -14.47
C GLN A 216 -15.57 12.34 -14.94
N TRP A 217 -14.62 11.63 -14.33
CA TRP A 217 -14.33 10.24 -14.69
C TRP A 217 -15.47 9.29 -14.34
N VAL A 218 -16.29 9.56 -13.32
CA VAL A 218 -17.37 8.65 -12.89
C VAL A 218 -18.50 8.59 -13.91
N ASN A 219 -18.70 9.68 -14.66
CA ASN A 219 -19.72 9.78 -15.71
C ASN A 219 -19.42 8.89 -16.92
N ARG A 220 -18.20 8.35 -17.01
CA ARG A 220 -17.76 7.44 -18.08
C ARG A 220 -17.69 5.98 -17.62
N VAL A 221 -18.12 5.69 -16.40
CA VAL A 221 -18.18 4.34 -15.84
C VAL A 221 -19.57 3.75 -16.09
N ASP A 222 -19.61 2.56 -16.68
CA ASP A 222 -20.83 1.78 -16.89
C ASP A 222 -21.14 0.94 -15.63
N GLU A 223 -22.03 1.46 -14.80
CA GLU A 223 -22.48 0.83 -13.56
C GLU A 223 -23.23 -0.50 -13.78
N THR A 224 -23.79 -0.73 -14.98
CA THR A 224 -24.56 -1.96 -15.27
C THR A 224 -23.70 -3.22 -15.29
N ARG A 225 -22.39 -3.04 -15.50
CA ARG A 225 -21.39 -4.12 -15.54
C ARG A 225 -20.70 -4.34 -14.19
N ILE A 226 -21.02 -3.52 -13.19
CA ILE A 226 -20.37 -3.55 -11.87
C ILE A 226 -21.26 -4.31 -10.88
N LYS A 227 -20.64 -5.18 -10.07
CA LYS A 227 -21.35 -5.92 -9.03
C LYS A 227 -21.73 -5.00 -7.86
N LEU A 228 -22.92 -4.40 -7.96
CA LEU A 228 -23.52 -3.58 -6.89
C LEU A 228 -24.41 -4.37 -5.95
N GLY A 229 -24.79 -5.62 -6.28
CA GLY A 229 -25.64 -6.44 -5.43
C GLY A 229 -27.01 -5.81 -5.11
N ALA A 230 -27.77 -6.46 -4.24
CA ALA A 230 -29.11 -6.01 -3.84
C ALA A 230 -29.17 -5.72 -2.34
N GLY A 231 -30.09 -4.83 -1.95
CA GLY A 231 -30.44 -4.57 -0.56
C GLY A 231 -29.61 -3.47 0.10
N LYS A 232 -30.13 -3.00 1.24
CA LYS A 232 -29.52 -1.94 2.05
C LYS A 232 -28.32 -2.47 2.82
N ARG A 233 -27.27 -1.66 2.94
CA ARG A 233 -26.07 -2.00 3.71
C ARG A 233 -25.71 -0.85 4.64
N GLN A 234 -25.59 -1.14 5.92
CA GLN A 234 -25.06 -0.18 6.88
C GLN A 234 -23.53 -0.19 6.76
N VAL A 235 -22.95 0.92 6.30
CA VAL A 235 -21.49 1.13 6.27
C VAL A 235 -21.07 2.01 7.44
N VAL A 236 -21.85 3.03 7.74
CA VAL A 236 -21.67 3.93 8.89
C VAL A 236 -22.89 3.84 9.80
N GLU A 237 -22.67 3.55 11.09
CA GLU A 237 -23.73 3.59 12.10
C GLU A 237 -24.23 5.02 12.27
N LYS A 238 -25.55 5.20 12.39
CA LYS A 238 -26.20 6.52 12.46
C LYS A 238 -25.87 7.46 11.28
N GLY A 239 -25.39 6.90 10.16
CA GLY A 239 -25.23 7.64 8.92
C GLY A 239 -26.57 7.87 8.20
N ARG A 240 -26.57 8.78 7.22
CA ARG A 240 -27.72 8.97 6.32
C ARG A 240 -27.72 7.90 5.25
N PHE A 241 -28.91 7.42 4.89
CA PHE A 241 -29.07 6.46 3.82
C PHE A 241 -28.99 7.14 2.44
N ASP A 242 -28.07 6.67 1.59
CA ASP A 242 -28.02 6.98 0.17
C ASP A 242 -28.90 5.99 -0.61
N GLU A 243 -29.93 6.50 -1.29
CA GLU A 243 -30.90 5.66 -1.98
C GLU A 243 -30.34 5.00 -3.23
N ARG A 244 -29.45 5.69 -3.95
CA ARG A 244 -28.89 5.22 -5.22
C ARG A 244 -28.03 3.97 -5.04
N TYR A 245 -27.09 4.01 -4.10
CA TYR A 245 -26.16 2.92 -3.83
C TYR A 245 -26.59 2.06 -2.64
N GLN A 246 -27.70 2.41 -1.98
CA GLN A 246 -28.28 1.67 -0.86
C GLN A 246 -27.28 1.42 0.28
N ILE A 247 -26.51 2.45 0.63
CA ILE A 247 -25.53 2.42 1.73
C ILE A 247 -25.80 3.54 2.73
N THR A 248 -25.42 3.36 4.00
CA THR A 248 -25.35 4.50 4.92
C THR A 248 -24.02 5.22 4.78
N VAL A 249 -24.04 6.55 4.73
CA VAL A 249 -22.87 7.41 4.59
C VAL A 249 -22.81 8.41 5.75
N PRO A 250 -21.63 8.97 6.10
CA PRO A 250 -21.54 10.01 7.13
C PRO A 250 -22.48 11.18 6.83
N GLU A 251 -23.11 11.75 7.87
CA GLU A 251 -24.08 12.84 7.71
C GLU A 251 -23.48 14.07 7.01
N ILE A 252 -22.18 14.32 7.19
CA ILE A 252 -21.48 15.44 6.52
C ILE A 252 -21.46 15.30 4.99
N LEU A 253 -21.58 14.07 4.46
CA LEU A 253 -21.62 13.79 3.03
C LEU A 253 -23.05 13.74 2.49
N SER A 254 -24.03 14.21 3.26
CA SER A 254 -25.44 14.14 2.89
C SER A 254 -25.95 15.32 2.08
N VAL A 255 -25.23 16.45 2.11
CA VAL A 255 -25.57 17.66 1.37
C VAL A 255 -24.62 17.76 0.19
N LYS A 256 -25.17 17.88 -1.03
CA LYS A 256 -24.35 18.21 -2.20
C LYS A 256 -23.64 19.53 -1.91
N LYS A 257 -22.33 19.62 -2.16
CA LYS A 257 -21.55 20.86 -2.08
C LYS A 257 -22.06 22.02 -2.97
N GLY A 258 -23.18 21.85 -3.68
CA GLY A 258 -23.86 22.87 -4.49
C GLY A 258 -24.94 23.69 -3.75
N GLU A 259 -25.27 23.40 -2.49
CA GLU A 259 -26.29 24.17 -1.73
C GLU A 259 -25.70 25.15 -0.69
N GLN A 260 -24.38 25.26 -0.56
CA GLN A 260 -23.72 26.19 0.37
C GLN A 260 -23.30 27.54 -0.27
N HIS A 261 -23.89 27.94 -1.39
CA HIS A 261 -23.66 29.25 -2.04
C HIS A 261 -24.96 29.99 -2.35
N ASN A 262 -25.95 29.92 -1.45
CA ASN A 262 -27.08 30.85 -1.42
C ASN A 262 -27.54 31.00 0.05
N GLY A 263 -26.93 31.95 0.74
CA GLY A 263 -27.27 32.36 2.10
C GLY A 263 -26.57 33.67 2.42
#